data_AF-A0AAW2XG82-F1
#
_entry.id   AF-A0AAW2XG82-F1
#
_cell.length_a   1.000
_cell.length_b   1.000
_cell.length_c   1.000
_cell.angle_alpha   90.00
_cell.angle_beta   90.00
_cell.angle_gamma   90.00
#
_symmetry.space_group_name_H-M   'P 1'
#
loop_
_entity.id
_entity.type
_entity.pdbx_description
1 polymer ?
#
loop_
_entity_poly.entity_id
_entity_poly.type
_entity_poly.pdbx_seq_one_letter_code
_entity_poly.pdbx_strand_id
1 'polypeptide(L)'
;MQYFVSPVSVELEPDVYEDYHRTDLLYQMNLSQDPNNPLLLCNYAQFLHLVARDYDRAEECFKRAVQVLPLDAEPLCLYANFLWTVRRITGEPRTGSCSP
;
A
#
# COMPACT_ATOMS: atom_id res chain seq x y z
N MET A 1 49.28 22.64 -13.11
CA MET A 1 48.77 21.44 -12.43
C MET A 1 47.27 21.36 -12.71
N GLN A 2 46.86 20.64 -13.76
CA GLN A 2 45.45 20.49 -14.13
C GLN A 2 44.97 19.16 -13.52
N TYR A 3 44.01 19.23 -12.60
CA TYR A 3 43.38 18.05 -12.02
C TYR A 3 42.45 17.42 -13.06
N PHE A 4 42.89 16.34 -13.68
CA PHE A 4 42.00 15.43 -14.42
C PHE A 4 41.34 14.51 -13.40
N VAL A 5 40.26 14.98 -12.79
CA VAL A 5 39.35 14.09 -12.07
C VAL A 5 38.30 13.67 -13.11
N SER A 6 38.28 12.39 -13.49
CA SER A 6 37.16 11.86 -14.26
C SER A 6 35.87 12.20 -13.52
N PRO A 7 34.83 12.70 -14.18
CA PRO A 7 33.53 12.77 -13.56
C PRO A 7 33.16 11.34 -13.16
N VAL A 8 33.05 11.09 -11.86
CA VAL A 8 32.33 9.92 -11.37
C VAL A 8 30.88 10.15 -11.79
N SER A 9 30.48 9.48 -12.87
CA SER A 9 29.07 9.26 -13.12
C SER A 9 28.61 8.33 -12.02
N VAL A 10 27.95 8.87 -11.00
CA VAL A 10 27.12 8.05 -10.13
C VAL A 10 25.95 7.63 -11.01
N GLU A 11 26.04 6.43 -11.58
CA GLU A 11 24.85 5.70 -12.00
C GLU A 11 24.06 5.44 -10.72
N LEU A 12 23.18 6.39 -10.38
CA LEU A 12 22.10 6.15 -9.45
C LEU A 12 21.28 5.06 -10.12
N GLU A 13 21.53 3.81 -9.74
CA GLU A 13 20.58 2.72 -9.96
C GLU A 13 19.21 3.29 -9.57
N PRO A 14 18.19 3.26 -10.45
CA PRO A 14 16.90 3.85 -10.14
C PRO A 14 16.46 3.28 -8.81
N ASP A 15 16.51 4.12 -7.78
CA ASP A 15 16.24 3.69 -6.43
C ASP A 15 14.82 3.12 -6.45
N VAL A 16 14.59 1.98 -5.80
CA VAL A 16 13.28 1.27 -5.70
C VAL A 16 12.09 2.23 -5.41
N TYR A 17 12.39 3.42 -4.91
CA TYR A 17 11.52 4.57 -4.72
C TYR A 17 10.85 5.10 -6.01
N GLU A 18 11.53 5.14 -7.15
CA GLU A 18 10.96 5.67 -8.40
C GLU A 18 9.92 4.71 -8.99
N ASP A 19 10.18 3.40 -8.92
CA ASP A 19 9.21 2.36 -9.28
C ASP A 19 8.01 2.34 -8.32
N TYR A 20 8.24 2.61 -7.03
CA TYR A 20 7.17 2.78 -6.04
C TYR A 20 6.23 3.94 -6.42
N HIS A 21 6.77 5.13 -6.72
CA HIS A 21 5.96 6.30 -7.10
C HIS A 21 5.16 6.05 -8.37
N ARG A 22 5.79 5.44 -9.37
CA ARG A 22 5.11 5.08 -10.61
C ARG A 22 3.94 4.12 -10.35
N THR A 23 4.17 3.12 -9.50
CA THR A 23 3.15 2.12 -9.15
C THR A 23 1.99 2.76 -8.36
N ASP A 24 2.28 3.62 -7.39
CA ASP A 24 1.26 4.34 -6.62
C ASP A 24 0.36 5.19 -7.53
N LEU A 25 0.97 5.95 -8.46
CA LEU A 25 0.23 6.76 -9.43
C LEU A 25 -0.66 5.92 -10.35
N LEU A 26 -0.19 4.76 -10.80
CA LEU A 26 -0.99 3.86 -11.63
C LEU A 26 -2.22 3.35 -10.87
N TYR A 27 -2.07 2.92 -9.61
CA TYR A 27 -3.22 2.50 -8.81
C TYR A 27 -4.22 3.64 -8.59
N GLN A 28 -3.75 4.83 -8.24
CA GLN A 28 -4.62 6.00 -8.07
C GLN A 28 -5.37 6.34 -9.37
N MET A 29 -4.69 6.32 -10.52
CA MET A 29 -5.32 6.59 -11.81
C MET A 29 -6.41 5.55 -12.12
N ASN A 30 -6.14 4.25 -11.92
CA ASN A 30 -7.15 3.22 -12.15
C ASN A 30 -8.34 3.34 -11.18
N LEU A 31 -8.08 3.67 -9.91
CA LEU A 31 -9.14 3.92 -8.92
C LEU A 31 -9.94 5.19 -9.24
N SER A 32 -9.37 6.17 -9.95
CA SER A 32 -10.15 7.32 -10.42
C SER A 32 -11.17 6.94 -11.50
N GLN A 33 -10.88 5.90 -12.29
CA GLN A 33 -11.76 5.40 -13.34
C GLN A 33 -12.81 4.42 -12.79
N ASP A 34 -12.39 3.55 -11.87
CA ASP A 34 -13.26 2.58 -11.21
C ASP A 34 -13.03 2.58 -9.69
N PRO A 35 -13.63 3.53 -8.96
CA PRO A 35 -13.34 3.76 -7.53
C PRO A 35 -13.88 2.65 -6.62
N ASN A 36 -14.80 1.83 -7.12
CA ASN A 36 -15.44 0.77 -6.36
C ASN A 36 -15.00 -0.61 -6.84
N ASN A 37 -13.86 -0.73 -7.52
CA ASN A 37 -13.34 -2.02 -7.91
C ASN A 37 -12.70 -2.73 -6.70
N PRO A 38 -13.31 -3.81 -6.17
CA PRO A 38 -12.85 -4.46 -4.94
C PRO A 38 -11.48 -5.11 -5.13
N LEU A 39 -11.20 -5.68 -6.31
CA LEU A 39 -9.91 -6.27 -6.64
C LEU A 39 -8.81 -5.21 -6.69
N LEU A 40 -9.09 -4.06 -7.32
CA LEU A 40 -8.12 -2.97 -7.40
C LEU A 40 -7.81 -2.37 -6.03
N LEU A 41 -8.84 -2.18 -5.19
CA LEU A 41 -8.70 -1.71 -3.81
C LEU A 41 -7.87 -2.70 -2.96
N CYS A 42 -8.15 -4.00 -3.05
CA CYS A 42 -7.40 -5.03 -2.34
C CYS A 42 -5.93 -5.10 -2.79
N ASN A 43 -5.67 -5.04 -4.10
CA ASN A 43 -4.31 -5.07 -4.64
C ASN A 43 -3.52 -3.83 -4.23
N TYR A 44 -4.16 -2.66 -4.29
CA TYR A 44 -3.53 -1.42 -3.87
C TYR A 44 -3.23 -1.40 -2.37
N ALA A 45 -4.16 -1.89 -1.54
CA ALA A 45 -3.95 -2.03 -0.10
C ALA A 45 -2.76 -2.95 0.24
N GLN A 46 -2.61 -4.06 -0.49
CA GLN A 46 -1.45 -4.95 -0.33
C GLN A 46 -0.13 -4.29 -0.72
N PHE A 47 -0.11 -3.56 -1.84
CA PHE A 47 1.06 -2.78 -2.24
C PHE A 47 1.47 -1.75 -1.18
N LEU A 48 0.49 -1.01 -0.66
CA LEU A 48 0.72 -0.03 0.41
C LEU A 48 1.25 -0.70 1.68
N HIS A 49 0.72 -1.87 2.05
CA HIS A 49 1.15 -2.62 3.23
C HIS A 49 2.56 -3.24 3.10
N LEU A 50 2.84 -3.89 1.97
CA LEU A 50 4.05 -4.70 1.78
C LEU A 50 5.24 -3.87 1.30
N VAL A 51 4.99 -2.92 0.39
CA VAL A 51 6.02 -2.13 -0.29
C VAL A 51 6.12 -0.74 0.33
N ALA A 52 5.03 0.01 0.35
CA ALA A 52 5.04 1.41 0.81
C ALA A 52 5.17 1.57 2.33
N ARG A 53 4.82 0.52 3.09
CA ARG A 53 4.66 0.53 4.55
C ARG A 53 3.70 1.62 5.05
N ASP A 54 2.72 1.99 4.21
CA ASP A 54 1.67 2.95 4.53
C ASP A 54 0.42 2.20 4.99
N TYR A 55 0.34 1.99 6.30
CA TYR A 55 -0.73 1.19 6.90
C TYR A 55 -2.07 1.92 6.93
N ASP A 56 -2.07 3.25 7.08
CA ASP A 56 -3.31 4.03 7.17
C ASP A 56 -4.05 4.02 5.83
N ARG A 57 -3.35 4.26 4.71
CA ARG A 57 -3.96 4.18 3.37
C ARG A 57 -4.34 2.75 3.00
N ALA A 58 -3.55 1.76 3.41
CA ALA A 58 -3.89 0.35 3.20
C ALA A 58 -5.20 -0.03 3.91
N GLU A 59 -5.38 0.44 5.16
CA GLU A 59 -6.61 0.20 5.93
C GLU A 59 -7.84 0.84 5.26
N GLU A 60 -7.71 2.07 4.75
CA GLU A 60 -8.80 2.73 4.01
C GLU A 60 -9.21 1.92 2.77
N CYS A 61 -8.23 1.45 1.99
CA CYS A 61 -8.49 0.67 0.79
C CYS A 61 -9.19 -0.66 1.12
N PHE A 62 -8.75 -1.39 2.15
CA PHE A 62 -9.42 -2.62 2.59
C PHE A 62 -10.85 -2.37 3.10
N LYS A 63 -11.07 -1.30 3.88
CA LYS A 63 -12.42 -0.92 4.34
C LYS A 63 -13.36 -0.65 3.18
N ARG A 64 -12.89 0.08 2.16
CA ARG A 64 -13.67 0.36 0.94
C ARG A 64 -13.96 -0.92 0.17
N ALA A 65 -12.98 -1.81 0.03
CA ALA A 65 -13.18 -3.10 -0.66
C ALA A 65 -14.26 -3.96 0.01
N VAL A 66 -14.25 -4.04 1.35
CA VAL A 66 -15.26 -4.75 2.14
C VAL A 66 -16.64 -4.07 2.05
N GLN A 67 -16.71 -2.75 1.93
CA GLN A 67 -17.99 -2.04 1.74
C GLN A 67 -18.61 -2.29 0.37
N VAL A 68 -17.81 -2.46 -0.68
CA VAL A 68 -18.30 -2.75 -2.04
C VAL A 68 -18.84 -4.18 -2.13
N LEU A 69 -18.09 -5.16 -1.64
CA LEU A 69 -18.47 -6.58 -1.66
C LEU A 69 -18.36 -7.18 -0.25
N PRO A 70 -19.32 -6.90 0.64
CA PRO A 70 -19.26 -7.36 2.03
C PRO A 70 -19.42 -8.87 2.19
N LEU A 71 -19.92 -9.56 1.15
CA LEU A 71 -20.12 -11.02 1.17
C LEU A 71 -18.98 -11.79 0.49
N ASP A 72 -18.02 -11.10 -0.13
CA ASP A 72 -16.91 -11.76 -0.79
C ASP A 72 -15.82 -12.13 0.23
N ALA A 73 -15.40 -13.39 0.20
CA ALA A 73 -14.47 -13.95 1.18
C ALA A 73 -13.05 -13.41 1.00
N GLU A 74 -12.66 -13.02 -0.20
CA GLU A 74 -11.30 -12.59 -0.51
C GLU A 74 -10.94 -11.24 0.14
N PRO A 75 -11.71 -10.14 -0.04
CA PRO A 75 -11.43 -8.86 0.63
C PRO A 75 -11.40 -8.97 2.15
N LEU A 76 -12.32 -9.77 2.71
CA LEU A 76 -12.39 -10.02 4.16
C LEU A 76 -11.16 -10.77 4.68
N CYS A 77 -10.72 -11.81 3.97
CA CYS A 77 -9.55 -12.60 4.34
C CYS A 77 -8.27 -11.75 4.30
N LEU A 78 -8.08 -10.97 3.24
CA LEU A 78 -6.94 -10.08 3.09
C LEU A 78 -6.93 -8.99 4.17
N TYR A 79 -8.09 -8.41 4.47
CA TYR A 79 -8.19 -7.40 5.52
C TYR A 79 -7.92 -7.97 6.91
N ALA A 80 -8.43 -9.18 7.22
CA ALA A 80 -8.13 -9.86 8.47
C ALA A 80 -6.63 -10.15 8.63
N ASN A 81 -5.96 -10.59 7.57
CA ASN A 81 -4.52 -10.81 7.55
C ASN A 81 -3.73 -9.50 7.77
N PHE A 82 -4.13 -8.43 7.08
CA PHE A 82 -3.57 -7.10 7.28
C PHE A 82 -3.65 -6.65 8.75
N LEU A 83 -4.84 -6.73 9.36
CA LEU A 83 -5.04 -6.34 10.75
C LEU A 83 -4.20 -7.19 11.72
N TRP A 84 -4.09 -8.49 11.47
CA TRP A 84 -3.24 -9.38 12.25
C TRP A 84 -1.77 -8.98 12.15
N THR A 85 -1.29 -8.71 10.94
CA THR A 85 0.10 -8.37 10.66
C THR A 85 0.46 -7.01 11.25
N VAL A 86 -0.39 -6.00 11.07
CA VAL A 86 -0.19 -4.66 11.66
C VAL A 86 -0.16 -4.74 13.17
N ARG A 87 -1.11 -5.44 13.82
CA ARG A 87 -1.11 -5.64 15.29
C ARG A 87 0.17 -6.29 15.80
N ARG A 88 0.74 -7.24 15.06
CA ARG A 88 2.01 -7.88 15.42
C ARG A 88 3.21 -6.95 15.25
N ILE A 89 3.20 -6.08 14.25
CA ILE A 89 4.26 -5.11 13.99
C ILE A 89 4.22 -3.96 15.00
N THR A 90 3.03 -3.45 15.32
CA THR A 90 2.88 -2.26 16.18
C THR A 90 2.87 -2.58 17.67
N GLY A 91 2.74 -3.84 18.09
CA GLY A 91 2.73 -4.25 19.50
C GLY A 91 1.53 -3.75 20.32
N GLU A 92 0.73 -2.85 19.77
CA GLU A 92 -0.45 -2.28 20.40
C GLU A 92 -1.73 -3.02 19.97
N PRO A 93 -2.53 -3.53 20.93
CA PRO A 93 -3.90 -3.92 20.64
C PRO A 93 -4.67 -2.64 20.31
N ARG A 94 -4.95 -2.40 19.01
CA ARG A 94 -5.90 -1.35 18.62
C ARG A 94 -7.22 -1.69 19.30
N THR A 95 -7.52 -0.96 20.37
CA THR A 95 -8.78 -1.04 21.10
C THR A 95 -9.87 -0.73 20.10
N GLY A 96 -10.46 -1.79 19.54
CA GLY A 96 -11.70 -1.65 18.80
C GLY A 96 -12.67 -1.04 19.80
N SER A 97 -13.06 0.20 19.56
CA SER A 97 -14.23 0.79 20.21
C SER A 97 -15.42 -0.07 19.77
N CYS A 98 -15.67 -1.12 20.53
CA CYS A 98 -16.97 -1.77 20.61
C CYS A 98 -17.90 -0.66 21.08
N SER A 99 -18.59 -0.03 20.12
CA SER A 99 -19.70 0.84 20.47
C SER A 99 -20.85 -0.08 20.89
N PRO A 100 -21.56 0.26 21.99
CA PRO A 100 -22.60 -0.59 22.59
C PRO A 100 -23.80 -0.81 21.67
#